data_AF-A0A9P7E5K1-F1
#
_entry.id   AF-A0A9P7E5K1-F1
#
_cell.length_a   1.000
_cell.length_b   1.000
_cell.length_c   1.000
_cell.angle_alpha   90.00
_cell.angle_beta   90.00
_cell.angle_gamma   90.00
#
_symmetry.space_group_name_H-M   'P 1'
#
loop_
_entity.id
_entity.type
_entity.pdbx_description
1 polymer ?
#
loop_
_entity_poly.entity_id
_entity_poly.type
_entity_poly.pdbx_seq_one_letter_code
_entity_poly.pdbx_strand_id
1 'polypeptide(L)'
;ITERWLPHDPKYMQAVRYSQERQFIHLVEELEGLVVWCLFELSKANLAGTGRRLFDIQISDVLMDYHRLQDKYNRLTPLQNPPHPMLDYTKIVGYISLSEFSALKHSRHDILTKPWTVSANCEMATRYFKLVQSHEEIVRLNVKIKCLHCWVEHEDRTTLEAIDSLLADDPDSPLIAELKTLYAKHHRVNNNHHKQLQQIYTLDRYTGDRLPTDQTVTASNGDRDDKGSMNGPEDDAMNKEAMRLEDLV
;
A
#
# COMPACT_ATOMS: atom_id res chain seq x y z
N ILE A 1 -32.36 -35.94 36.68
CA ILE A 1 -31.79 -34.59 36.47
C ILE A 1 -30.88 -34.34 37.66
N THR A 2 -29.57 -34.30 37.42
CA THR A 2 -28.54 -33.98 38.42
C THR A 2 -28.80 -32.57 38.98
N GLU A 3 -28.58 -32.34 40.28
CA GLU A 3 -28.93 -31.11 41.01
C GLU A 3 -28.52 -29.81 40.29
N ARG A 4 -29.36 -28.77 40.39
CA ARG A 4 -29.06 -27.42 39.87
C ARG A 4 -27.92 -26.81 40.68
N TRP A 5 -26.92 -26.25 39.99
CA TRP A 5 -25.79 -25.59 40.65
C TRP A 5 -26.25 -24.33 41.39
N LEU A 6 -25.86 -24.21 42.65
CA LEU A 6 -26.08 -23.06 43.51
C LEU A 6 -24.88 -22.09 43.44
N PRO A 7 -25.06 -20.80 43.79
CA PRO A 7 -23.98 -19.80 43.72
C PRO A 7 -22.72 -20.13 44.53
N HIS A 8 -22.84 -20.95 45.57
CA HIS A 8 -21.74 -21.38 46.44
C HIS A 8 -21.06 -22.67 45.95
N ASP A 9 -21.62 -23.33 44.93
CA ASP A 9 -21.04 -24.57 44.42
C ASP A 9 -19.70 -24.28 43.75
N PRO A 10 -18.68 -25.11 44.00
CA PRO A 10 -17.36 -24.91 43.41
C PRO A 10 -17.42 -24.93 41.87
N LYS A 11 -18.31 -25.74 41.28
CA LYS A 11 -18.54 -25.79 39.84
C LYS A 11 -19.14 -24.48 39.29
N TYR A 12 -20.07 -23.87 40.03
CA TYR A 12 -20.64 -22.58 39.65
C TYR A 12 -19.58 -21.48 39.72
N MET A 13 -18.82 -21.40 40.82
CA MET A 13 -17.74 -20.42 40.96
C MET A 13 -16.67 -20.57 39.88
N GLN A 14 -16.31 -21.81 39.52
CA GLN A 14 -15.37 -22.08 38.44
C GLN A 14 -15.92 -21.63 37.07
N ALA A 15 -17.20 -21.88 36.79
CA ALA A 15 -17.85 -21.43 35.56
C ALA A 15 -17.91 -19.90 35.46
N VAL A 16 -18.18 -19.20 36.56
CA VAL A 16 -18.17 -17.73 36.61
C VAL A 16 -16.76 -17.19 36.33
N ARG A 17 -15.73 -17.74 36.97
CA ARG A 17 -14.33 -17.36 36.72
C ARG A 17 -13.95 -17.58 35.25
N TYR A 18 -14.26 -18.75 34.70
CA TYR A 18 -14.04 -19.07 33.30
C TYR A 18 -14.74 -18.07 32.37
N SER A 19 -15.99 -17.68 32.67
CA SER A 19 -16.71 -16.69 31.87
C SER A 19 -16.06 -15.31 31.90
N GLN A 20 -15.58 -14.87 33.06
CA GLN A 20 -14.89 -13.58 33.24
C GLN A 20 -13.55 -13.55 32.50
N GLU A 21 -12.75 -14.62 32.65
CA GLU A 21 -11.48 -14.79 31.94
C GLU A 21 -11.69 -14.83 30.42
N ARG A 22 -12.71 -15.56 29.96
CA ARG A 22 -13.06 -15.61 28.53
C ARG A 22 -13.47 -14.25 27.98
N GLN A 23 -14.24 -13.47 28.74
CA GLN A 23 -14.62 -12.11 28.35
C GLN A 23 -13.39 -11.19 28.26
N PHE A 24 -12.47 -11.31 29.21
CA PHE A 24 -11.21 -10.56 29.19
C PHE A 24 -10.34 -10.92 27.98
N ILE A 25 -10.16 -12.21 27.71
CA ILE A 25 -9.39 -12.70 26.55
C ILE A 25 -9.97 -12.19 25.23
N HIS A 26 -11.30 -12.29 25.04
CA HIS A 26 -11.95 -11.78 23.82
C HIS A 26 -11.74 -10.28 23.65
N LEU A 27 -11.78 -9.53 24.75
CA LEU A 27 -11.55 -8.09 24.72
C LEU A 27 -10.10 -7.74 24.35
N VAL A 28 -9.13 -8.53 24.82
CA VAL A 28 -7.73 -8.40 24.41
C VAL A 28 -7.55 -8.71 22.92
N GLU A 29 -8.21 -9.75 22.40
CA GLU A 29 -8.18 -10.11 20.97
C GLU A 29 -8.80 -9.01 20.08
N GLU A 30 -9.90 -8.41 20.51
CA GLU A 30 -10.55 -7.31 19.78
C GLU A 30 -9.65 -6.06 19.74
N LEU A 31 -9.04 -5.72 20.89
CA LEU A 31 -8.10 -4.62 20.98
C LEU A 31 -6.85 -4.84 20.11
N GLU A 32 -6.33 -6.07 20.10
CA GLU A 32 -5.21 -6.47 19.24
C GLU A 32 -5.56 -6.33 17.75
N GLY A 33 -6.75 -6.79 17.35
CA GLY A 33 -7.23 -6.64 15.98
C GLY A 33 -7.28 -5.18 15.52
N LEU A 34 -7.77 -4.27 16.38
CA LEU A 34 -7.79 -2.84 16.05
C LEU A 34 -6.40 -2.23 15.93
N VAL A 35 -5.45 -2.60 16.79
CA VAL A 35 -4.06 -2.12 16.70
C VAL A 35 -3.41 -2.59 15.42
N VAL A 36 -3.52 -3.89 15.10
CA VAL A 36 -2.99 -4.46 13.86
C VAL A 36 -3.61 -3.76 12.66
N TRP A 37 -4.94 -3.62 12.64
CA TRP A 37 -5.65 -2.93 11.56
C TRP A 37 -5.18 -1.49 11.40
N CYS A 38 -5.03 -0.73 12.50
CA CYS A 38 -4.59 0.66 12.47
C CYS A 38 -3.17 0.79 11.90
N LEU A 39 -2.24 -0.10 12.31
CA LEU A 39 -0.89 -0.14 11.76
C LEU A 39 -0.87 -0.43 10.25
N PHE A 40 -1.74 -1.33 9.77
CA PHE A 40 -1.88 -1.61 8.35
C PHE A 40 -2.45 -0.40 7.59
N GLU A 41 -3.49 0.26 8.10
CA GLU A 41 -4.05 1.44 7.44
C GLU A 41 -3.08 2.63 7.42
N LEU A 42 -2.37 2.89 8.53
CA LEU A 42 -1.30 3.89 8.57
C LEU A 42 -0.19 3.60 7.56
N SER A 43 0.18 2.32 7.39
CA SER A 43 1.18 1.93 6.37
C SER A 43 0.70 2.22 4.94
N LYS A 44 -0.60 2.07 4.66
CA LYS A 44 -1.20 2.39 3.35
C LYS A 44 -1.23 3.90 3.10
N ALA A 45 -1.58 4.69 4.12
CA ALA A 45 -1.58 6.15 4.04
C ALA A 45 -0.17 6.71 3.72
N ASN A 46 0.89 6.07 4.23
CA ASN A 46 2.27 6.42 3.89
C ASN A 46 2.69 6.02 2.46
N LEU A 47 2.01 5.05 1.84
CA LEU A 47 2.33 4.53 0.49
C LEU A 47 1.55 5.23 -0.63
N ALA A 48 0.35 5.72 -0.34
CA ALA A 48 -0.56 6.27 -1.34
C ALA A 48 -0.77 7.76 -1.11
N GLY A 49 -0.05 8.61 -1.84
CA GLY A 49 -0.27 10.06 -1.90
C GLY A 49 -1.64 10.48 -2.46
N THR A 50 -2.67 9.63 -2.40
CA THR A 50 -4.02 9.89 -2.90
C THR A 50 -5.02 9.06 -2.09
N GLY A 51 -5.92 9.72 -1.35
CA GLY A 51 -6.97 9.05 -0.55
C GLY A 51 -7.10 9.51 0.91
N ARG A 52 -6.28 10.47 1.35
CA ARG A 52 -6.15 10.94 2.75
C ARG A 52 -7.49 11.06 3.51
N ARG A 53 -8.53 11.66 2.92
CA ARG A 53 -9.84 11.84 3.60
C ARG A 53 -10.55 10.54 3.97
N LEU A 54 -10.48 9.49 3.14
CA LEU A 54 -11.13 8.21 3.46
C LEU A 54 -10.35 7.49 4.56
N PHE A 55 -9.02 7.57 4.53
CA PHE A 55 -8.16 7.04 5.58
C PHE A 55 -8.36 7.78 6.91
N ASP A 56 -8.47 9.11 6.89
CA ASP A 56 -8.67 9.91 8.11
C ASP A 56 -9.98 9.54 8.84
N ILE A 57 -11.08 9.36 8.09
CA ILE A 57 -12.36 8.94 8.65
C ILE A 57 -12.26 7.52 9.24
N GLN A 58 -11.69 6.59 8.48
CA GLN A 58 -11.54 5.20 8.91
C GLN A 58 -10.66 5.06 10.16
N ILE A 59 -9.55 5.81 10.22
CA ILE A 59 -8.66 5.85 11.38
C ILE A 59 -9.39 6.46 12.58
N SER A 60 -10.14 7.55 12.40
CA SER A 60 -10.91 8.18 13.47
C SER A 60 -11.93 7.22 14.11
N ASP A 61 -12.69 6.49 13.28
CA ASP A 61 -13.66 5.49 13.76
C ASP A 61 -12.97 4.38 14.57
N VAL A 62 -11.83 3.88 14.08
CA VAL A 62 -11.07 2.84 14.80
C VAL A 62 -10.41 3.36 16.07
N LEU A 63 -9.95 4.61 16.11
CA LEU A 63 -9.44 5.23 17.33
C LEU A 63 -10.55 5.39 18.38
N MET A 64 -11.76 5.75 17.96
CA MET A 64 -12.91 5.82 18.86
C MET A 64 -13.24 4.44 19.45
N ASP A 65 -13.28 3.41 18.61
CA ASP A 65 -13.50 2.03 19.04
C ASP A 65 -12.37 1.52 19.95
N TYR A 66 -11.14 1.91 19.65
CA TYR A 66 -9.96 1.63 20.47
C TYR A 66 -10.12 2.21 21.87
N HIS A 67 -10.44 3.50 22.01
CA HIS A 67 -10.63 4.14 23.31
C HIS A 67 -11.76 3.47 24.11
N ARG A 68 -12.87 3.14 23.45
CA ARG A 68 -13.99 2.43 24.08
C ARG A 68 -13.58 1.05 24.62
N LEU A 69 -12.76 0.31 23.88
CA LEU A 69 -12.27 -1.01 24.31
C LEU A 69 -11.17 -0.91 25.36
N GLN A 70 -10.31 0.10 25.26
CA GLN A 70 -9.30 0.43 26.27
C GLN A 70 -9.95 0.72 27.63
N ASP A 71 -11.04 1.48 27.66
CA ASP A 71 -11.79 1.75 28.90
C ASP A 71 -12.36 0.46 29.52
N LYS A 72 -12.92 -0.42 28.68
CA LYS A 72 -13.42 -1.71 29.13
C LYS A 72 -12.29 -2.61 29.62
N TYR A 73 -11.13 -2.61 28.95
CA TYR A 73 -9.94 -3.32 29.38
C TYR A 73 -9.53 -2.84 30.78
N ASN A 74 -9.29 -1.54 30.95
CA ASN A 74 -8.85 -0.95 32.21
C ASN A 74 -9.83 -1.21 33.37
N ARG A 75 -11.13 -1.36 33.10
CA ARG A 75 -12.14 -1.77 34.10
C ARG A 75 -12.04 -3.24 34.51
N LEU A 76 -11.74 -4.14 33.57
CA LEU A 76 -11.66 -5.58 33.82
C LEU A 76 -10.30 -6.04 34.34
N THR A 77 -9.25 -5.28 34.04
CA THR A 77 -7.86 -5.49 34.47
C THR A 77 -7.66 -5.76 35.97
N PRO A 78 -8.22 -4.98 36.91
CA PRO A 78 -8.06 -5.25 38.34
C PRO A 78 -8.84 -6.48 38.83
N LEU A 79 -9.78 -7.01 38.03
CA LEU A 79 -10.56 -8.19 38.38
C LEU A 79 -9.87 -9.50 37.96
N GLN A 80 -8.80 -9.42 37.16
CA GLN A 80 -8.02 -10.56 36.73
C GLN A 80 -7.06 -11.03 37.82
N ASN A 81 -6.75 -12.33 37.81
CA ASN A 81 -5.74 -12.94 38.68
C ASN A 81 -4.67 -13.61 37.80
N PRO A 82 -3.46 -13.03 37.66
CA PRO A 82 -2.96 -11.83 38.33
C PRO A 82 -3.55 -10.52 37.81
N PRO A 83 -3.51 -9.43 38.60
CA PRO A 83 -3.90 -8.10 38.12
C PRO A 83 -2.92 -7.62 37.03
N HIS A 84 -3.46 -7.07 35.95
CA HIS A 84 -2.68 -6.66 34.77
C HIS A 84 -2.32 -5.16 34.80
N PRO A 85 -1.31 -4.71 34.03
CA PRO A 85 -1.05 -3.28 33.85
C PRO A 85 -2.18 -2.62 33.04
N MET A 86 -2.54 -1.39 33.42
CA MET A 86 -3.48 -0.57 32.65
C MET A 86 -2.85 -0.09 31.35
N LEU A 87 -3.69 0.03 30.32
CA LEU A 87 -3.31 0.57 29.01
C LEU A 87 -3.42 2.09 29.01
N ASP A 88 -2.36 2.74 28.54
CA ASP A 88 -2.26 4.19 28.37
C ASP A 88 -2.04 4.50 26.89
N TYR A 89 -2.96 5.24 26.30
CA TYR A 89 -2.97 5.55 24.87
C TYR A 89 -1.71 6.32 24.44
N THR A 90 -1.17 7.16 25.31
CA THR A 90 0.03 7.95 25.00
C THR A 90 1.26 7.08 24.79
N LYS A 91 1.33 5.94 25.50
CA LYS A 91 2.39 4.94 25.30
C LYS A 91 2.19 4.14 24.02
N ILE A 92 0.94 3.99 23.60
CA ILE A 92 0.52 3.20 22.45
C ILE A 92 0.81 3.92 21.13
N VAL A 93 0.59 5.22 21.10
CA VAL A 93 0.97 6.11 19.99
C VAL A 93 2.48 6.13 19.75
N GLY A 94 3.28 5.95 20.80
CA GLY A 94 4.73 5.86 20.70
C GLY A 94 5.26 4.54 20.14
N TYR A 95 4.41 3.51 19.99
CA TYR A 95 4.85 2.21 19.50
C TYR A 95 4.91 2.20 17.97
N ILE A 96 6.11 1.93 17.45
CA ILE A 96 6.37 1.82 16.02
C ILE A 96 6.13 0.37 15.55
N SER A 97 6.14 -0.59 16.49
CA SER A 97 6.04 -2.02 16.19
C SER A 97 5.10 -2.78 17.13
N LEU A 98 4.41 -3.79 16.58
CA LEU A 98 3.59 -4.75 17.33
C LEU A 98 4.38 -5.44 18.45
N SER A 99 5.70 -5.62 18.31
CA SER A 99 6.53 -6.26 19.34
C SER A 99 6.56 -5.50 20.67
N GLU A 100 6.26 -4.19 20.65
CA GLU A 100 6.30 -3.32 21.82
C GLU A 100 4.98 -3.34 22.62
N PHE A 101 3.92 -3.94 22.07
CA PHE A 101 2.61 -4.10 22.73
C PHE A 101 2.60 -5.30 23.70
N SER A 102 3.48 -5.30 24.70
CA SER A 102 3.57 -6.39 25.69
C SER A 102 2.28 -6.62 26.49
N ALA A 103 1.38 -5.64 26.53
CA ALA A 103 0.07 -5.76 27.17
C ALA A 103 -0.88 -6.74 26.43
N LEU A 104 -0.68 -6.94 25.12
CA LEU A 104 -1.48 -7.85 24.30
C LEU A 104 -0.96 -9.30 24.30
N LYS A 105 0.09 -9.59 25.08
CA LYS A 105 0.73 -10.92 25.16
C LYS A 105 -0.20 -12.06 25.59
N HIS A 106 -1.35 -11.74 26.15
CA HIS A 106 -2.29 -12.72 26.70
C HIS A 106 -3.45 -13.07 25.74
N SER A 107 -3.37 -12.71 24.45
CA SER A 107 -4.30 -13.23 23.45
C SER A 107 -4.09 -14.74 23.26
N ARG A 108 -5.14 -15.49 22.86
CA ARG A 108 -5.04 -16.96 22.69
C ARG A 108 -4.00 -17.39 21.67
N HIS A 109 -3.58 -16.46 20.82
CA HIS A 109 -2.68 -16.73 19.71
C HIS A 109 -1.22 -16.39 20.03
N ASP A 110 -0.96 -15.80 21.22
CA ASP A 110 0.35 -15.35 21.69
C ASP A 110 1.18 -14.76 20.55
N ILE A 111 0.57 -13.80 19.84
CA ILE A 111 1.04 -13.32 18.55
C ILE A 111 2.45 -12.77 18.67
N LEU A 112 2.79 -12.19 19.82
CA LEU A 112 4.12 -11.67 20.14
C LEU A 112 5.22 -12.75 20.12
N THR A 113 4.89 -14.03 20.30
CA THR A 113 5.86 -15.14 20.15
C THR A 113 6.11 -15.55 18.71
N LYS A 114 5.30 -15.08 17.76
CA LYS A 114 5.46 -15.48 16.36
C LYS A 114 6.72 -14.83 15.79
N PRO A 115 7.51 -15.57 14.98
CA PRO A 115 8.76 -15.04 14.45
C PRO A 115 8.58 -13.78 13.59
N TRP A 116 7.40 -13.56 13.02
CA TRP A 116 7.10 -12.37 12.21
C TRP A 116 6.81 -11.10 13.04
N THR A 117 6.58 -11.17 14.36
CA THR A 117 6.45 -9.94 15.17
C THR A 117 7.80 -9.26 15.42
N VAL A 118 8.90 -10.00 15.28
CA VAL A 118 10.25 -9.45 15.36
C VAL A 118 10.49 -8.56 14.14
N SER A 119 10.74 -7.27 14.39
CA SER A 119 10.95 -6.24 13.34
C SER A 119 11.97 -6.68 12.28
N ALA A 120 13.12 -7.22 12.70
CA ALA A 120 14.16 -7.71 11.77
C ALA A 120 13.66 -8.84 10.85
N ASN A 121 12.86 -9.77 11.36
CA ASN A 121 12.31 -10.87 10.57
C ASN A 121 11.23 -10.36 9.61
N CYS A 122 10.41 -9.41 10.05
CA CYS A 122 9.40 -8.74 9.22
C CYS A 122 10.04 -8.00 8.04
N GLU A 123 11.13 -7.26 8.32
CA GLU A 123 11.88 -6.54 7.29
C GLU A 123 12.52 -7.51 6.30
N MET A 124 13.17 -8.57 6.79
CA MET A 124 13.76 -9.61 5.94
C MET A 124 12.71 -10.32 5.09
N ALA A 125 11.55 -10.65 5.67
CA ALA A 125 10.43 -11.24 4.93
C ALA A 125 9.93 -10.28 3.83
N THR A 126 9.80 -8.99 4.12
CA THR A 126 9.40 -7.98 3.13
C THR A 126 10.39 -7.93 1.98
N ARG A 127 11.71 -7.90 2.27
CA ARG A 127 12.76 -7.92 1.24
C ARG A 127 12.73 -9.20 0.41
N TYR A 128 12.56 -10.35 1.08
CA TYR A 128 12.45 -11.65 0.43
C TYR A 128 11.25 -11.71 -0.51
N PHE A 129 10.05 -11.31 -0.05
CA PHE A 129 8.86 -11.33 -0.89
C PHE A 129 8.92 -10.31 -2.03
N LYS A 130 9.53 -9.13 -1.81
CA LYS A 130 9.83 -8.19 -2.91
C LYS A 130 10.75 -8.82 -3.96
N LEU A 131 11.76 -9.59 -3.54
CA LEU A 131 12.66 -10.30 -4.45
C LEU A 131 11.92 -11.43 -5.19
N VAL A 132 11.10 -12.21 -4.51
CA VAL A 132 10.31 -13.28 -5.17
C VAL A 132 9.36 -12.65 -6.19
N GLN A 133 8.61 -11.63 -5.79
CA GLN A 133 7.63 -10.96 -6.63
C GLN A 133 8.27 -10.16 -7.77
N SER A 134 9.51 -9.68 -7.64
CA SER A 134 10.17 -8.95 -8.73
C SER A 134 10.37 -9.81 -9.97
N HIS A 135 10.59 -11.12 -9.81
CA HIS A 135 10.69 -12.05 -10.94
C HIS A 135 9.36 -12.17 -11.68
N GLU A 136 8.25 -12.26 -10.95
CA GLU A 136 6.90 -12.28 -11.53
C GLU A 136 6.54 -10.93 -12.17
N GLU A 137 6.89 -9.82 -11.51
CA GLU A 137 6.59 -8.49 -12.02
C GLU A 137 7.39 -8.19 -13.29
N ILE A 138 8.61 -8.73 -13.49
CA ILE A 138 9.33 -8.64 -14.77
C ILE A 138 8.49 -9.26 -15.91
N VAL A 139 7.97 -10.47 -15.70
CA VAL A 139 7.13 -11.14 -16.71
C VAL A 139 5.85 -10.35 -16.99
N ARG A 140 5.22 -9.83 -15.93
CA ARG A 140 4.02 -9.00 -16.04
C ARG A 140 4.30 -7.68 -16.76
N LEU A 141 5.42 -7.03 -16.45
CA LEU A 141 5.83 -5.78 -17.06
C LEU A 141 6.09 -5.96 -18.55
N ASN A 142 6.69 -7.06 -19.00
CA ASN A 142 6.87 -7.33 -20.43
C ASN A 142 5.54 -7.26 -21.21
N VAL A 143 4.47 -7.84 -20.65
CA VAL A 143 3.12 -7.75 -21.23
C VAL A 143 2.58 -6.33 -21.18
N LYS A 144 2.67 -5.67 -20.01
CA LYS A 144 2.16 -4.29 -19.83
C LYS A 144 2.85 -3.29 -20.74
N ILE A 145 4.17 -3.40 -20.91
CA ILE A 145 4.99 -2.53 -21.78
C ILE A 145 4.51 -2.67 -23.23
N LYS A 146 4.32 -3.91 -23.70
CA LYS A 146 3.78 -4.17 -25.04
C LYS A 146 2.37 -3.62 -25.19
N CYS A 147 1.49 -3.86 -24.22
CA CYS A 147 0.12 -3.32 -24.24
C CYS A 147 0.10 -1.79 -24.26
N LEU A 148 0.95 -1.14 -23.46
CA LEU A 148 1.06 0.32 -23.45
C LEU A 148 1.52 0.84 -24.82
N HIS A 149 2.55 0.22 -25.41
CA HIS A 149 3.01 0.60 -26.75
C HIS A 149 1.88 0.46 -27.79
N CYS A 150 1.21 -0.70 -27.85
CA CYS A 150 0.09 -0.90 -28.77
C CYS A 150 -1.06 0.09 -28.52
N TRP A 151 -1.33 0.43 -27.26
CA TRP A 151 -2.39 1.39 -26.92
C TRP A 151 -2.05 2.79 -27.42
N VAL A 152 -0.82 3.26 -27.22
CA VAL A 152 -0.36 4.57 -27.69
C VAL A 152 -0.43 4.66 -29.22
N GLU A 153 0.11 3.66 -29.93
CA GLU A 153 0.06 3.62 -31.40
C GLU A 153 -1.39 3.56 -31.93
N HIS A 154 -2.26 2.84 -31.23
CA HIS A 154 -3.67 2.77 -31.59
C HIS A 154 -4.40 4.10 -31.38
N GLU A 155 -4.14 4.81 -30.28
CA GLU A 155 -4.73 6.12 -30.00
C GLU A 155 -4.32 7.14 -31.05
N ASP A 156 -3.02 7.21 -31.38
CA ASP A 156 -2.51 8.14 -32.39
C ASP A 156 -3.12 7.82 -33.76
N ARG A 157 -3.10 6.54 -34.17
CA ARG A 157 -3.67 6.10 -35.45
C ARG A 157 -5.17 6.39 -35.55
N THR A 158 -5.96 6.05 -34.54
CA THR A 158 -7.42 6.24 -34.57
C THR A 158 -7.81 7.71 -34.62
N THR A 159 -7.07 8.57 -33.91
CA THR A 159 -7.32 10.01 -33.91
C THR A 159 -6.99 10.63 -35.26
N LEU A 160 -5.86 10.23 -35.87
CA LEU A 160 -5.48 10.69 -37.20
C LEU A 160 -6.45 10.19 -38.29
N GLU A 161 -6.82 8.92 -38.27
CA GLU A 161 -7.82 8.35 -39.19
C GLU A 161 -9.17 9.09 -39.09
N ALA A 162 -9.60 9.46 -37.88
CA ALA A 162 -10.82 10.24 -37.68
C ALA A 162 -10.72 11.66 -38.25
N ILE A 163 -9.56 12.31 -38.09
CA ILE A 163 -9.29 13.63 -38.68
C ILE A 163 -9.30 13.55 -40.22
N ASP A 164 -8.63 12.56 -40.79
CA ASP A 164 -8.55 12.38 -42.25
C ASP A 164 -9.90 12.03 -42.87
N SER A 165 -10.68 11.18 -42.20
CA SER A 165 -12.05 10.84 -42.63
C SER A 165 -12.95 12.07 -42.63
N LEU A 166 -12.88 12.89 -41.58
CA LEU A 166 -13.69 14.11 -41.48
C LEU A 166 -13.25 15.18 -42.48
N LEU A 167 -11.95 15.29 -42.77
CA LEU A 167 -11.43 16.16 -43.82
C LEU A 167 -11.91 15.75 -45.22
N ALA A 168 -12.12 14.45 -45.45
CA ALA A 168 -12.66 13.95 -46.72
C ALA A 168 -14.17 14.24 -46.87
N ASP A 169 -14.92 14.21 -45.77
CA ASP A 169 -16.37 14.42 -45.76
C ASP A 169 -16.78 15.91 -45.72
N ASP A 170 -16.18 16.70 -44.82
CA ASP A 170 -16.47 18.13 -44.62
C ASP A 170 -15.22 18.91 -44.18
N PRO A 171 -14.46 19.51 -45.13
CA PRO A 171 -13.19 20.19 -44.86
C PRO A 171 -13.30 21.39 -43.90
N ASP A 172 -14.47 22.04 -43.84
CA ASP A 172 -14.69 23.27 -43.07
C ASP A 172 -15.29 22.98 -41.68
N SER A 173 -15.42 21.70 -41.30
CA SER A 173 -15.99 21.31 -40.02
C SER A 173 -15.15 21.85 -38.85
N PRO A 174 -15.75 22.62 -37.91
CA PRO A 174 -15.04 23.14 -36.74
C PRO A 174 -14.51 22.04 -35.82
N LEU A 175 -15.08 20.83 -35.92
CA LEU A 175 -14.66 19.66 -35.15
C LEU A 175 -13.23 19.20 -35.50
N ILE A 176 -12.77 19.45 -36.74
CA ILE A 176 -11.40 19.12 -37.17
C ILE A 176 -10.37 19.92 -36.35
N ALA A 177 -10.63 21.21 -36.12
CA ALA A 177 -9.73 22.07 -35.36
C ALA A 177 -9.64 21.65 -33.88
N GLU A 178 -10.76 21.26 -33.29
CA GLU A 178 -10.81 20.74 -31.92
C GLU A 178 -10.09 19.38 -31.79
N LEU A 179 -10.34 18.45 -32.72
CA LEU A 179 -9.66 17.15 -32.74
C LEU A 179 -8.14 17.29 -32.91
N LYS A 180 -7.67 18.20 -33.78
CA LYS A 180 -6.24 18.51 -33.91
C LYS A 180 -5.65 19.08 -32.62
N THR A 181 -6.41 19.91 -31.89
CA THR A 181 -5.97 20.48 -30.61
C THR A 181 -5.90 19.41 -29.52
N LEU A 182 -6.87 18.50 -29.46
CA LEU A 182 -6.87 17.36 -28.55
C LEU A 182 -5.71 16.40 -28.87
N TYR A 183 -5.54 16.05 -30.15
CA TYR A 183 -4.44 15.23 -30.62
C TYR A 183 -3.09 15.82 -30.21
N ALA A 184 -2.85 17.12 -30.43
CA ALA A 184 -1.59 17.76 -30.04
C ALA A 184 -1.30 17.65 -28.53
N LYS A 185 -2.33 17.71 -27.68
CA LYS A 185 -2.20 17.54 -26.22
C LYS A 185 -1.86 16.09 -25.87
N HIS A 186 -2.60 15.12 -26.41
CA HIS A 186 -2.40 13.70 -26.13
C HIS A 186 -1.07 13.21 -26.70
N HIS A 187 -0.77 13.55 -27.96
CA HIS A 187 0.46 13.21 -28.63
C HIS A 187 1.71 13.73 -27.88
N ARG A 188 1.63 14.89 -27.19
CA ARG A 188 2.72 15.35 -26.31
C ARG A 188 2.97 14.40 -25.13
N VAL A 189 1.92 13.84 -24.55
CA VAL A 189 2.02 12.85 -23.46
C VAL A 189 2.52 11.51 -24.02
N ASN A 190 1.96 11.07 -25.15
CA ASN A 190 2.37 9.86 -25.87
C ASN A 190 3.85 9.90 -26.26
N ASN A 191 4.37 11.06 -26.66
CA ASN A 191 5.79 11.24 -26.91
C ASN A 191 6.68 10.99 -25.68
N ASN A 192 6.20 11.30 -24.47
CA ASN A 192 6.94 10.94 -23.25
C ASN A 192 6.89 9.43 -23.01
N HIS A 193 5.74 8.79 -23.25
CA HIS A 193 5.62 7.34 -23.19
C HIS A 193 6.53 6.65 -24.20
N HIS A 194 6.61 7.13 -25.45
CA HIS A 194 7.55 6.60 -26.45
C HIS A 194 9.01 6.73 -26.01
N LYS A 195 9.41 7.88 -25.45
CA LYS A 195 10.78 8.06 -24.93
C LYS A 195 11.09 7.05 -23.83
N GLN A 196 10.17 6.86 -22.88
CA GLN A 196 10.33 5.87 -21.80
C GLN A 196 10.34 4.44 -22.34
N LEU A 197 9.46 4.10 -23.28
CA LEU A 197 9.43 2.80 -23.94
C LEU A 197 10.73 2.52 -24.68
N GLN A 198 11.27 3.50 -25.41
CA GLN A 198 12.57 3.38 -26.09
C GLN A 198 13.70 3.12 -25.08
N GLN A 199 13.73 3.85 -23.95
CA GLN A 199 14.70 3.60 -22.88
C GLN A 199 14.57 2.20 -22.28
N ILE A 200 13.34 1.67 -22.16
CA ILE A 200 13.11 0.31 -21.67
C ILE A 200 13.61 -0.73 -22.68
N TYR A 201 13.34 -0.53 -23.98
CA TYR A 201 13.79 -1.45 -25.03
C TYR A 201 15.31 -1.46 -25.23
N THR A 202 16.03 -0.39 -24.85
CA THR A 202 17.49 -0.35 -24.88
C THR A 202 18.15 -1.02 -23.67
N LEU A 203 17.40 -1.39 -22.64
CA LEU A 203 17.95 -2.12 -21.49
C LEU A 203 18.45 -3.50 -21.93
N ASP A 204 19.71 -3.80 -21.58
CA ASP A 204 20.38 -5.07 -21.86
C ASP A 204 19.61 -6.29 -21.30
N ARG A 205 18.94 -6.10 -20.16
CA ARG A 205 18.18 -7.15 -19.46
C ARG A 205 16.70 -7.19 -19.80
N TYR A 206 16.24 -6.43 -20.79
CA TYR A 206 14.85 -6.50 -21.23
C TYR A 206 14.58 -7.82 -21.96
N THR A 207 13.59 -8.58 -21.49
CA THR A 207 13.27 -9.93 -21.97
C THR A 207 11.97 -10.02 -22.79
N GLY A 208 11.23 -8.93 -22.89
CA GLY A 208 9.96 -8.89 -23.64
C GLY A 208 10.13 -8.66 -25.14
N ASP A 209 9.02 -8.74 -25.88
CA ASP A 209 8.98 -8.49 -27.32
C ASP A 209 9.27 -7.02 -27.62
N ARG A 210 10.26 -6.77 -28.47
CA ARG A 210 10.49 -5.45 -29.05
C ARG A 210 9.59 -5.30 -30.27
N LEU A 211 8.57 -4.45 -30.16
CA LEU A 211 7.81 -4.04 -31.34
C LEU A 211 8.72 -3.18 -32.23
N PRO A 212 8.63 -3.32 -33.57
CA PRO A 212 9.36 -2.44 -34.46
C PRO A 212 8.92 -1.01 -34.19
N THR A 213 9.76 -0.22 -33.55
CA THR A 213 9.65 1.22 -33.62
C THR A 213 9.93 1.57 -35.06
N ASP A 214 9.01 2.25 -35.74
CA ASP A 214 9.19 2.67 -37.13
C ASP A 214 10.33 3.72 -37.18
N GLN A 215 11.58 3.24 -37.22
CA GLN A 215 12.79 4.03 -37.35
C GLN A 215 13.39 3.75 -38.73
N THR A 216 12.67 4.13 -39.78
CA THR A 216 13.31 4.62 -41.00
C THR A 216 13.51 6.12 -40.89
N VAL A 217 14.45 6.54 -40.03
CA VAL A 217 15.12 7.82 -40.20
C VAL A 217 16.56 7.51 -40.55
N THR A 218 16.83 7.68 -41.84
CA THR A 218 18.15 7.68 -42.45
C THR A 218 19.20 8.32 -41.56
N ALA A 219 20.24 7.54 -41.24
CA ALA A 219 21.50 8.04 -40.72
C ALA A 219 22.11 9.03 -41.72
N SER A 220 21.95 10.33 -41.45
CA SER A 220 22.88 11.35 -41.95
C SER A 220 23.82 11.69 -40.81
N ASN A 221 25.05 11.20 -40.94
CA ASN A 221 26.18 11.54 -40.09
C ASN A 221 26.33 13.06 -39.96
N GLY A 222 26.52 13.51 -38.73
CA GLY A 222 26.91 14.88 -38.39
C GLY A 222 27.60 14.86 -37.05
N ASP A 223 28.92 14.68 -37.09
CA ASP A 223 29.84 14.83 -35.97
C ASP A 223 29.53 16.08 -35.14
N ARG A 224 29.50 15.90 -33.82
CA ARG A 224 30.04 16.90 -32.89
C ARG A 224 30.39 16.27 -31.56
N ASP A 225 31.69 16.18 -31.33
CA ASP A 225 32.33 15.97 -30.04
C ASP A 225 31.78 16.94 -28.98
N ASP A 226 31.40 16.42 -27.81
CA ASP A 226 31.65 17.13 -26.55
C ASP A 226 31.86 16.13 -25.40
N LYS A 227 33.01 16.26 -24.75
CA LYS A 227 33.45 15.47 -23.61
C LYS A 227 33.01 16.18 -22.33
N GLY A 228 32.09 15.57 -21.59
CA GLY A 228 31.73 15.99 -20.24
C GLY A 228 31.53 14.79 -19.32
N SER A 229 32.59 14.37 -18.63
CA SER A 229 32.57 13.37 -17.57
C SER A 229 32.12 14.01 -16.26
N MET A 230 31.05 13.51 -15.64
CA MET A 230 30.82 13.64 -14.19
C MET A 230 30.04 12.42 -13.70
N ASN A 231 30.76 11.57 -12.96
CA ASN A 231 30.20 10.48 -12.16
C ASN A 231 29.59 11.07 -10.88
N GLY A 232 28.49 10.49 -10.41
CA GLY A 232 27.98 10.66 -9.04
C GLY A 232 26.66 9.90 -8.86
N PRO A 233 26.58 8.94 -7.90
CA PRO A 233 25.34 8.23 -7.58
C PRO A 233 24.67 8.87 -6.37
N GLU A 234 23.54 9.53 -6.54
CA GLU A 234 22.65 10.06 -5.49
C GLU A 234 21.32 10.37 -6.22
N ASP A 235 20.14 9.88 -5.86
CA ASP A 235 19.49 10.01 -4.56
C ASP A 235 18.43 8.91 -4.40
N ASP A 236 18.60 8.04 -3.40
CA ASP A 236 17.60 7.08 -2.92
C ASP A 236 17.12 7.57 -1.54
N ALA A 237 16.75 8.85 -1.47
CA ALA A 237 16.59 9.58 -0.23
C ALA A 237 15.32 10.45 -0.19
N MET A 238 14.15 9.95 -0.59
CA MET A 238 12.89 10.66 -0.31
C MET A 238 11.74 9.69 -0.03
N ASN A 239 11.52 9.37 1.25
CA ASN A 239 10.33 9.81 1.99
C ASN A 239 10.42 9.37 3.46
N LYS A 240 11.07 10.17 4.30
CA LYS A 240 10.93 10.11 5.76
C LYS A 240 9.94 11.18 6.21
N GLU A 241 8.68 10.97 5.92
CA GLU A 241 7.61 11.70 6.60
C GLU A 241 6.86 10.69 7.46
N ALA A 242 7.36 10.51 8.70
CA ALA A 242 6.58 9.87 9.73
C ALA A 242 5.58 10.91 10.22
N MET A 243 4.29 10.72 9.90
CA MET A 243 3.23 11.49 10.55
C MET A 243 3.33 11.25 12.05
N ARG A 244 3.51 12.32 12.82
CA ARG A 244 3.31 12.27 14.26
C ARG A 244 1.80 12.18 14.48
N LEU A 245 1.38 11.14 15.19
CA LEU A 245 -0.01 10.86 15.59
C LEU A 245 -0.67 11.99 16.42
N GLU A 246 0.08 13.04 16.74
CA GLU A 246 -0.39 14.24 17.45
C GLU A 246 -1.25 15.15 16.55
N ASP A 247 -1.15 15.04 15.22
CA ASP A 247 -1.83 15.93 14.26
C ASP A 247 -3.24 15.46 13.85
N LEU A 248 -3.74 14.36 14.42
CA LEU A 248 -5.04 13.74 14.09
C LEU A 248 -6.11 13.91 15.20
N VAL A 249 -5.89 14.83 16.15
CA VAL A 249 -6.84 15.15 17.23
C VAL A 249 -7.75 16.31 16.87
#